data_AF-A0A1Y4T503-F1
#
_entry.id   AF-A0A1Y4T503-F1
#
_cell.length_a   1.000
_cell.length_b   1.000
_cell.length_c   1.000
_cell.angle_alpha   90.00
_cell.angle_beta   90.00
_cell.angle_gamma   90.00
#
_symmetry.space_group_name_H-M   'P 1'
#
loop_
_entity.id
_entity.type
_entity.pdbx_description
1 polymer ?
#
loop_
_entity_poly.entity_id
_entity_poly.type
_entity_poly.pdbx_seq_one_letter_code
_entity_poly.pdbx_strand_id
1 'polypeptide(L)'
;MQREEFETRIRELLPGASKMALDRTVSYAEELEREAEECAGSLYDAFYVELALVKRDHGAEIAKALFDYGEHFTFNFFELRGAARLLAQGWSLEKIEAYTVENGCDAAPEEALESRSALQAFQNGDPNFLEVPETAMGPEMR
;
A
#
# COMPACT_ATOMS: atom_id res chain seq x y z
N MET A 1 -1.84 9.20 10.31
CA MET A 1 -2.20 10.55 9.80
C MET A 1 -3.70 10.81 9.97
N GLN A 2 -4.19 12.05 9.77
CA GLN A 2 -5.63 12.34 9.74
C GLN A 2 -6.23 12.11 8.34
N ARG A 3 -7.56 11.99 8.24
CA ARG A 3 -8.26 11.72 6.97
C ARG A 3 -7.92 12.74 5.87
N GLU A 4 -8.00 14.03 6.17
CA GLU A 4 -7.76 15.09 5.17
C GLU A 4 -6.31 15.07 4.66
N GLU A 5 -5.38 14.72 5.55
CA GLU A 5 -3.97 14.54 5.19
C GLU A 5 -3.79 13.31 4.29
N PHE A 6 -4.43 12.19 4.62
CA PHE A 6 -4.43 10.99 3.80
C PHE A 6 -4.95 11.26 2.39
N GLU A 7 -6.14 11.86 2.28
CA GLU A 7 -6.72 12.20 0.99
C GLU A 7 -5.83 13.13 0.15
N THR A 8 -5.18 14.11 0.79
CA THR A 8 -4.26 15.03 0.11
C THR A 8 -3.02 14.29 -0.40
N ARG A 9 -2.39 13.51 0.48
CA ARG A 9 -1.19 12.72 0.15
C ARG A 9 -1.45 11.70 -0.94
N ILE A 10 -2.63 11.06 -0.98
CA ILE A 10 -2.98 10.14 -2.07
C ILE A 10 -3.11 10.88 -3.41
N ARG A 11 -3.73 12.06 -3.44
CA ARG A 11 -3.85 12.86 -4.68
C ARG A 11 -2.49 13.33 -5.21
N GLU A 12 -1.55 13.61 -4.31
CA GLU A 12 -0.16 13.94 -4.66
C GLU A 12 0.62 12.70 -5.12
N LEU A 13 0.45 11.56 -4.44
CA LEU A 13 1.12 10.31 -4.76
C LEU A 13 0.64 9.76 -6.12
N LEU A 14 -0.67 9.80 -6.38
CA LEU A 14 -1.33 9.25 -7.56
C LEU A 14 -2.21 10.33 -8.22
N PRO A 15 -1.62 11.25 -9.00
CA PRO A 15 -2.38 12.29 -9.68
C PRO A 15 -3.52 11.74 -10.53
N GLY A 16 -4.72 12.30 -10.36
CA GLY A 16 -5.92 11.85 -11.06
C GLY A 16 -6.51 10.54 -10.54
N ALA A 17 -6.08 10.05 -9.37
CA ALA A 17 -6.73 8.95 -8.65
C ALA A 17 -8.25 9.13 -8.53
N SER A 18 -8.97 8.02 -8.60
CA SER A 18 -10.41 8.01 -8.46
C SER A 18 -10.84 8.55 -7.11
N LYS A 19 -11.74 9.53 -7.15
CA LYS A 19 -12.38 10.05 -5.93
C LYS A 19 -13.21 8.95 -5.25
N MET A 20 -13.90 8.11 -6.03
CA MET A 20 -14.74 7.05 -5.47
C MET A 20 -13.89 5.97 -4.81
N ALA A 21 -12.76 5.58 -5.41
CA ALA A 21 -11.82 4.66 -4.77
C ALA A 21 -11.25 5.24 -3.46
N LEU A 22 -10.93 6.53 -3.45
CA LEU A 22 -10.46 7.22 -2.24
C LEU A 22 -11.51 7.21 -1.13
N ASP A 23 -12.76 7.59 -1.44
CA ASP A 23 -13.85 7.59 -0.47
C ASP A 23 -14.06 6.16 0.10
N ARG A 24 -14.00 5.12 -0.75
CA ARG A 24 -14.11 3.72 -0.32
C ARG A 24 -12.94 3.23 0.51
N THR A 25 -11.72 3.63 0.18
CA THR A 25 -10.52 3.29 0.97
C THR A 25 -10.63 3.88 2.37
N VAL A 26 -11.12 5.12 2.48
CA VAL A 26 -11.38 5.77 3.77
C VAL A 26 -12.45 5.01 4.56
N SER A 27 -13.60 4.72 3.95
CA SER A 27 -14.65 3.94 4.63
C SER A 27 -14.17 2.55 5.07
N TYR A 28 -13.35 1.89 4.26
CA TYR A 28 -12.78 0.59 4.59
C TYR A 28 -11.79 0.67 5.76
N ALA A 29 -10.93 1.69 5.82
CA ALA A 29 -10.05 1.90 6.97
C ALA A 29 -10.83 2.19 8.26
N GLU A 30 -11.90 2.98 8.19
CA GLU A 30 -12.80 3.25 9.33
C GLU A 30 -13.60 1.99 9.76
N GLU A 31 -13.87 1.07 8.83
CA GLU A 31 -14.43 -0.26 9.13
C GLU A 31 -13.44 -1.14 9.88
N LEU A 32 -12.21 -1.24 9.36
CA LEU A 32 -11.14 -2.01 9.98
C LEU A 32 -10.80 -1.51 11.39
N GLU A 33 -10.80 -0.19 11.62
CA GLU A 33 -10.60 0.37 12.98
C GLU A 33 -11.61 -0.19 13.99
N ARG A 34 -12.88 -0.34 13.59
CA ARG A 34 -13.92 -0.88 14.47
C ARG A 34 -13.73 -2.36 14.76
N GLU A 35 -13.03 -3.08 13.89
CA GLU A 35 -12.82 -4.53 13.99
C GLU A 35 -11.49 -4.89 14.66
N ALA A 36 -10.44 -4.07 14.52
CA ALA A 36 -9.06 -4.47 14.80
C ALA A 36 -8.43 -3.88 16.09
N GLU A 37 -9.16 -3.09 16.91
CA GLU A 37 -8.56 -2.26 17.99
C GLU A 37 -7.41 -1.34 17.51
N GLU A 38 -7.24 -1.15 16.20
CA GLU A 38 -6.28 -0.23 15.59
C GLU A 38 -6.94 1.11 15.29
N CYS A 39 -6.25 2.24 15.48
CA CYS A 39 -6.80 3.54 15.11
C CYS A 39 -6.74 3.75 13.59
N ALA A 40 -7.78 4.34 13.00
CA ALA A 40 -7.86 4.66 11.57
C ALA A 40 -6.66 5.47 11.09
N GLY A 41 -6.07 6.31 11.96
CA GLY A 41 -4.87 7.05 11.63
C GLY A 41 -3.66 6.17 11.29
N SER A 42 -3.50 5.02 11.96
CA SER A 42 -2.45 4.03 11.67
C SER A 42 -2.73 3.29 10.37
N LEU A 43 -4.01 3.00 10.09
CA LEU A 43 -4.43 2.37 8.84
C LEU A 43 -4.20 3.29 7.63
N TYR A 44 -4.48 4.59 7.76
CA TYR A 44 -4.15 5.57 6.71
C TYR A 44 -2.64 5.63 6.43
N ASP A 45 -1.80 5.55 7.48
CA ASP A 45 -0.35 5.49 7.33
C ASP A 45 0.07 4.23 6.57
N ALA A 46 -0.49 3.08 6.94
CA ALA A 46 -0.21 1.80 6.27
C ALA A 46 -0.61 1.81 4.79
N PHE A 47 -1.84 2.24 4.46
CA PHE A 47 -2.30 2.36 3.07
C PHE A 47 -1.40 3.29 2.24
N TYR A 48 -1.04 4.46 2.78
CA TYR A 48 -0.19 5.41 2.08
C TYR A 48 1.20 4.85 1.83
N VAL A 49 1.83 4.25 2.84
CA VAL A 49 3.17 3.67 2.74
C VAL A 49 3.20 2.53 1.74
N GLU A 50 2.22 1.62 1.78
CA GLU A 50 2.15 0.50 0.85
C GLU A 50 1.96 0.96 -0.61
N LEU A 51 1.08 1.95 -0.85
CA LEU A 51 0.94 2.53 -2.20
C LEU A 51 2.21 3.23 -2.67
N ALA A 52 2.95 3.87 -1.76
CA ALA A 52 4.22 4.52 -2.08
C ALA A 52 5.31 3.49 -2.44
N LEU A 53 5.37 2.37 -1.72
CA LEU A 53 6.24 1.23 -2.03
C LEU A 53 5.87 0.58 -3.36
N VAL A 54 4.58 0.33 -3.62
CA VAL A 54 4.11 -0.18 -4.91
C VAL A 54 4.50 0.77 -6.05
N LYS A 55 4.31 2.08 -5.87
CA LYS A 55 4.71 3.07 -6.88
C LYS A 55 6.22 3.06 -7.12
N ARG A 56 7.04 2.91 -6.06
CA ARG A 56 8.50 2.84 -6.16
C ARG A 56 8.95 1.60 -6.95
N ASP A 57 8.35 0.45 -6.67
CA ASP A 57 8.84 -0.85 -7.18
C ASP A 57 8.20 -1.25 -8.52
N HIS A 58 6.95 -0.86 -8.75
CA HIS A 58 6.16 -1.27 -9.91
C HIS A 58 5.72 -0.11 -10.81
N GLY A 59 5.99 1.13 -10.41
CA GLY A 59 5.64 2.33 -11.18
C GLY A 59 4.25 2.90 -10.84
N ALA A 60 4.03 4.14 -11.29
CA ALA A 60 2.85 4.92 -10.97
C ALA A 60 1.58 4.36 -11.60
N GLU A 61 1.68 3.76 -12.79
CA GLU A 61 0.56 3.18 -13.52
C GLU A 61 -0.04 1.98 -12.78
N ILE A 62 0.80 1.09 -12.24
CA ILE A 62 0.37 -0.08 -11.47
C ILE A 62 -0.24 0.37 -10.13
N ALA A 63 0.45 1.27 -9.40
CA ALA A 63 -0.06 1.80 -8.13
C ALA A 63 -1.43 2.47 -8.31
N LYS A 64 -1.59 3.27 -9.36
CA LYS A 64 -2.85 3.94 -9.69
C LYS A 64 -3.92 2.94 -10.10
N ALA A 65 -3.60 1.94 -10.93
CA ALA A 65 -4.56 0.95 -11.37
C ALA A 65 -5.13 0.14 -10.20
N LEU A 66 -4.28 -0.29 -9.26
CA LEU A 66 -4.74 -0.99 -8.05
C LEU A 66 -5.59 -0.10 -7.15
N PHE A 67 -5.15 1.15 -6.95
CA PHE A 67 -5.91 2.09 -6.13
C PHE A 67 -7.28 2.39 -6.74
N ASP A 68 -7.34 2.75 -8.02
CA ASP A 68 -8.59 3.07 -8.71
C ASP A 68 -9.53 1.86 -8.78
N TYR A 69 -9.00 0.64 -8.77
CA TYR A 69 -9.81 -0.57 -8.70
C TYR A 69 -10.62 -0.68 -7.40
N GLY A 70 -10.30 0.12 -6.36
CA GLY A 70 -11.12 0.32 -5.17
C GLY A 70 -12.58 0.73 -5.46
N GLU A 71 -12.87 1.26 -6.66
CA GLU A 71 -14.22 1.43 -7.18
C GLU A 71 -15.05 0.13 -7.27
N HIS A 72 -14.37 -1.01 -7.34
CA HIS A 72 -14.92 -2.36 -7.43
C HIS A 72 -14.55 -3.18 -6.19
N PHE A 73 -13.26 -3.23 -5.86
CA PHE A 73 -12.71 -4.00 -4.76
C PHE A 73 -11.53 -3.25 -4.11
N THR A 74 -11.65 -2.98 -2.81
CA THR A 74 -10.57 -2.35 -2.03
C THR A 74 -9.65 -3.44 -1.50
N PHE A 75 -8.45 -3.56 -2.09
CA PHE A 75 -7.38 -4.38 -1.52
C PHE A 75 -7.00 -3.87 -0.13
N ASN A 76 -6.74 -4.78 0.81
CA ASN A 76 -6.18 -4.40 2.09
C ASN A 76 -4.73 -3.91 1.89
N PHE A 77 -4.20 -3.07 2.78
CA PHE A 77 -2.87 -2.48 2.64
C PHE A 77 -1.78 -3.56 2.50
N PHE A 78 -1.88 -4.65 3.26
CA PHE A 78 -0.92 -5.77 3.22
C PHE A 78 -1.01 -6.62 1.94
N GLU A 79 -2.07 -6.45 1.14
CA GLU A 79 -2.27 -7.16 -0.13
C GLU A 79 -1.71 -6.40 -1.34
N LEU A 80 -1.46 -5.09 -1.20
CA LEU A 80 -1.16 -4.21 -2.34
C LEU A 80 0.11 -4.63 -3.09
N ARG A 81 1.17 -5.04 -2.39
CA ARG A 81 2.43 -5.48 -3.04
C ARG A 81 2.27 -6.85 -3.72
N GLY A 82 1.51 -7.77 -3.14
CA GLY A 82 1.19 -9.04 -3.80
C GLY A 82 0.36 -8.81 -5.07
N ALA A 83 -0.66 -7.96 -4.99
CA ALA A 83 -1.50 -7.60 -6.14
C ALA A 83 -0.68 -6.89 -7.24
N ALA A 84 0.22 -5.98 -6.86
CA ALA A 84 1.12 -5.30 -7.80
C ALA A 84 2.03 -6.28 -8.54
N ARG A 85 2.57 -7.28 -7.84
CA ARG A 85 3.39 -8.33 -8.44
C ARG A 85 2.61 -9.12 -9.51
N LEU A 86 1.37 -9.50 -9.22
CA LEU A 86 0.52 -10.22 -10.17
C LEU A 86 0.12 -9.35 -11.36
N LEU A 87 -0.19 -8.06 -11.11
CA LEU A 87 -0.51 -7.12 -12.18
C LEU A 87 0.69 -6.89 -13.10
N ALA A 88 1.91 -6.75 -12.54
CA ALA A 88 3.15 -6.65 -13.30
C ALA A 88 3.45 -7.92 -14.12
N GLN A 89 2.96 -9.10 -13.69
CA GLN A 89 3.04 -10.35 -14.44
C GLN A 89 1.95 -10.49 -15.53
N GLY A 90 1.11 -9.46 -15.71
CA GLY A 90 0.09 -9.41 -16.75
C GLY A 90 -1.25 -10.05 -16.37
N TRP A 91 -1.51 -10.28 -15.08
CA TRP A 91 -2.84 -10.68 -14.63
C TRP A 91 -3.80 -9.50 -14.73
N SER A 92 -5.08 -9.76 -15.05
CA SER A 92 -6.12 -8.71 -14.98
C SER A 92 -6.53 -8.45 -13.53
N LEU A 93 -7.06 -7.26 -13.25
CA LEU A 93 -7.51 -6.89 -11.91
C LEU A 93 -8.63 -7.79 -11.38
N GLU A 94 -9.55 -8.22 -12.24
CA GLU A 94 -10.64 -9.13 -11.86
C GLU A 94 -10.09 -10.51 -11.47
N LYS A 95 -9.04 -10.97 -12.17
CA LYS A 95 -8.37 -12.23 -11.84
C LYS A 95 -7.61 -12.13 -10.51
N ILE A 96 -7.00 -10.97 -10.25
CA ILE A 96 -6.28 -10.70 -9.00
C ILE A 96 -7.29 -10.64 -7.85
N GLU A 97 -8.39 -9.91 -7.99
CA GLU A 97 -9.48 -9.88 -7.00
C GLU A 97 -9.97 -11.29 -6.64
N ALA A 98 -10.32 -12.10 -7.64
CA ALA A 98 -10.79 -13.46 -7.41
C ALA A 98 -9.74 -14.30 -6.66
N TYR A 99 -8.46 -14.14 -7.00
CA TYR A 99 -7.36 -14.79 -6.31
C TYR A 99 -7.21 -14.32 -4.86
N THR A 100 -7.28 -13.01 -4.61
CA THR A 100 -7.20 -12.38 -3.30
C THR A 100 -8.29 -12.89 -2.36
N VAL A 101 -9.54 -12.93 -2.83
CA VAL A 101 -10.67 -13.42 -2.03
C VAL A 101 -10.50 -14.90 -1.64
N GLU A 102 -9.96 -15.72 -2.54
CA GLU A 102 -9.79 -17.16 -2.29
C GLU A 102 -8.55 -17.49 -1.44
N ASN A 103 -7.43 -16.77 -1.65
CA ASN A 103 -6.12 -17.19 -1.14
C ASN A 103 -5.45 -16.16 -0.21
N GLY A 104 -5.94 -14.93 -0.17
CA GLY A 104 -5.15 -13.77 0.28
C GLY A 104 -4.11 -13.37 -0.79
N CYS A 105 -3.80 -12.09 -0.88
CA CYS A 105 -2.78 -11.59 -1.82
C CYS A 105 -1.65 -10.86 -1.10
N ASP A 106 -1.20 -11.44 0.00
CA ASP A 106 -0.24 -10.83 0.89
C ASP A 106 1.10 -10.53 0.21
N ALA A 107 1.76 -9.48 0.69
CA ALA A 107 3.16 -9.21 0.43
C ALA A 107 4.03 -10.44 0.77
N ALA A 108 5.12 -10.64 0.01
CA ALA A 108 6.12 -11.65 0.35
C ALA A 108 6.76 -11.34 1.72
N PRO A 109 7.34 -12.31 2.44
CA PRO A 109 7.90 -12.09 3.78
C PRO A 109 8.93 -10.95 3.84
N GLU A 110 9.77 -10.83 2.81
CA GLU A 110 10.76 -9.76 2.67
C GLU A 110 10.10 -8.40 2.46
N GLU A 111 9.06 -8.36 1.62
CA GLU A 111 8.26 -7.17 1.37
C GLU A 111 7.54 -6.72 2.64
N ALA A 112 6.95 -7.66 3.40
CA ALA A 112 6.27 -7.36 4.66
C ALA A 112 7.24 -6.85 5.75
N LEU A 113 8.49 -7.31 5.75
CA LEU A 113 9.52 -6.78 6.63
C LEU A 113 9.86 -5.33 6.27
N GLU A 114 10.09 -5.07 4.98
CA GLU A 114 10.34 -3.73 4.47
C GLU A 114 9.17 -2.79 4.76
N SER A 115 7.93 -3.24 4.54
CA SER A 115 6.72 -2.46 4.83
C SER A 115 6.65 -2.01 6.29
N ARG A 116 6.99 -2.89 7.25
CA ARG A 116 7.05 -2.52 8.67
C ARG A 116 8.12 -1.47 8.95
N SER A 117 9.30 -1.62 8.34
CA SER A 117 10.39 -0.65 8.49
C SER A 117 10.03 0.71 7.89
N ALA A 118 9.45 0.74 6.69
CA ALA A 118 9.00 1.95 6.01
C ALA A 118 7.87 2.64 6.78
N LEU A 119 6.90 1.87 7.30
CA LEU A 119 5.81 2.41 8.11
C LEU A 119 6.34 3.04 9.41
N GLN A 120 7.26 2.36 10.09
CA GLN A 120 7.87 2.90 11.30
C GLN A 120 8.66 4.18 11.01
N ALA A 121 9.46 4.22 9.95
CA ALA A 121 10.21 5.41 9.54
C ALA A 121 9.26 6.58 9.22
N PHE A 122 8.20 6.29 8.45
CA PHE A 122 7.17 7.27 8.10
C PHE A 122 6.48 7.86 9.33
N GLN A 123 6.06 7.01 10.28
CA GLN A 123 5.41 7.44 11.53
C GLN A 123 6.35 8.24 12.44
N ASN A 124 7.66 8.03 12.34
CA ASN A 124 8.68 8.82 13.04
C ASN A 124 9.00 10.16 12.34
N GLY A 125 8.37 10.44 11.19
CA GLY A 125 8.57 11.67 10.43
C GLY A 125 9.82 11.65 9.55
N ASP A 126 10.36 10.47 9.23
CA ASP A 126 11.50 10.34 8.32
C ASP A 126 11.08 10.66 6.87
N PRO A 127 11.63 11.71 6.23
CA PRO A 127 11.33 12.01 4.83
C PRO A 127 11.84 10.94 3.86
N ASN A 128 12.77 10.09 4.30
CA ASN A 128 13.42 9.05 3.51
C ASN A 128 12.86 7.66 3.81
N PHE A 129 11.62 7.54 4.31
CA PHE A 129 10.98 6.27 4.68
C PHE A 129 10.90 5.21 3.56
N LEU A 130 11.16 5.60 2.30
CA LEU A 130 11.22 4.70 1.14
C LEU A 130 12.64 4.19 0.82
N GLU A 131 13.67 4.71 1.49
CA GLU A 131 15.04 4.24 1.33
C GLU A 131 15.20 2.87 2.00
N VAL A 132 15.84 1.94 1.28
CA VAL A 132 16.19 0.64 1.86
C VAL A 132 17.33 0.86 2.87
N PRO A 133 17.21 0.42 4.13
CA PRO A 133 18.27 0.61 5.11
C PRO A 133 19.59 0.01 4.61
N GLU A 134 20.67 0.80 4.61
CA GLU A 134 22.01 0.37 4.16
C GLU A 134 22.55 -0.87 4.91
N THR A 135 21.95 -1.23 6.05
CA THR A 135 22.38 -2.31 6.94
C THR A 135 22.10 -3.73 6.42
N ALA A 136 21.43 -3.90 5.27
CA ALA A 136 21.27 -5.21 4.62
C ALA A 136 22.41 -5.58 3.66
N MET A 137 23.34 -4.67 3.38
CA MET A 137 24.56 -4.98 2.64
C MET A 137 25.61 -5.43 3.67
N GLY A 138 25.62 -6.74 3.97
CA GLY A 138 26.73 -7.37 4.69
C GLY A 138 28.08 -7.00 4.02
N PRO A 139 29.18 -6.90 4.78
CA PRO A 139 30.43 -6.38 4.25
C PRO A 139 30.84 -7.24 3.05
N GLU A 140 30.98 -6.59 1.89
CA GLU A 140 31.61 -7.17 0.71
C GLU A 140 32.95 -7.77 1.16
N MET A 141 33.04 -9.10 1.13
CA MET A 141 34.30 -9.79 1.33
C MET A 141 35.22 -9.42 0.15
N ARG A 142 36.16 -8.52 0.43
CA ARG A 142 37.36 -8.33 -0.38
C ARG A 142 38.33 -9.49 -0.18
#